data_AF-A0A197KI02-F1
#
_entry.id   AF-A0A197KI02-F1
#
_cell.length_a   1.000
_cell.length_b   1.000
_cell.length_c   1.000
_cell.angle_alpha   90.00
_cell.angle_beta   90.00
_cell.angle_gamma   90.00
#
_symmetry.space_group_name_H-M   'P 1'
#
loop_
_entity.id
_entity.type
_entity.pdbx_description
1 polymer ?
#
loop_
_entity_poly.entity_id
_entity_poly.type
_entity_poly.pdbx_seq_one_letter_code
_entity_poly.pdbx_strand_id
1 'polypeptide(L)'
;MSIPSFQYGCIAPSSSGSSVYLAGVSTAGTLAVYSVDITNPNSPIVTPLATNTYSAWSTQAKKACIAFPGLQGTANAPFVVQQFGVKSTVQVNVYPNGTTWGAFSFNGISFMSPQLYNYAGASKESVWITAATNNTYPGGGPWTGMRLNATDMFSTIADPVLSNYPSPSALVSVGTYVPTSYTPAQGYTIVFDLLGGGSIYTTLNTAVSLTGTDRVTSLSSPRAVDMGGIKLTSNVIPVTMVGVAYLLDQALDGTTVLYSIDPSKDSKLQRVAIPGSAPLFSPSMQATALGFQIVTYGSGSGSTASPFNTFDTIATAWSGPGLVVPSPIAPSSTSAYPSPTSSQNGNGNDTGSKTPIGAIVGGVVGALVVIALIAFFVIRNRRRNREVEEQPTTGPTSAYHEPAKPDGDVNYNTNNNHNNVIGSPNMTQLQGQHLQPQQQQQGGFDPRVSYYSQPPTSPTIFQAQPNYPNGQKQYNYSPPIFNPQQPTIFQPSSSSPQQSQGQALYSPAHTAVPYSPVASQTQSNPPGTPNFNGYA
;
A
#
# COMPACT_ATOMS: atom_id res chain seq x y z
N MET A 1 -0.16 10.93 27.01
CA MET A 1 0.36 9.58 26.70
C MET A 1 1.53 9.73 25.76
N SER A 2 2.61 8.95 25.89
CA SER A 2 3.68 8.97 24.90
C SER A 2 3.18 8.41 23.56
N ILE A 3 3.71 8.91 22.45
CA ILE A 3 3.39 8.37 21.13
C ILE A 3 3.93 6.94 21.05
N PRO A 4 3.10 5.92 20.76
CA PRO A 4 3.56 4.56 20.54
C PRO A 4 4.61 4.51 19.43
N SER A 5 5.66 3.71 19.60
CA SER A 5 6.66 3.49 18.56
C SER A 5 6.48 2.11 17.93
N PHE A 6 6.25 2.08 16.61
CA PHE A 6 6.11 0.87 15.84
C PHE A 6 7.19 0.82 14.75
N GLN A 7 8.05 -0.20 14.78
CA GLN A 7 9.06 -0.42 13.75
C GLN A 7 8.45 -0.55 12.34
N TYR A 8 7.31 -1.25 12.26
CA TYR A 8 6.54 -1.46 11.04
C TYR A 8 5.06 -1.15 11.28
N GLY A 9 4.79 0.09 11.69
CA GLY A 9 3.44 0.63 11.78
C GLY A 9 2.91 1.09 10.43
N CYS A 10 1.67 1.56 10.41
CA CYS A 10 1.10 2.33 9.31
C CYS A 10 0.18 3.43 9.83
N ILE A 11 -0.05 4.45 9.01
CA ILE A 11 -0.96 5.55 9.32
C ILE A 11 -2.01 5.74 8.22
N ALA A 12 -3.22 6.13 8.58
CA ALA A 12 -4.31 6.47 7.67
C ALA A 12 -5.03 7.74 8.15
N PRO A 13 -5.62 8.56 7.26
CA PRO A 13 -6.38 9.73 7.69
C PRO A 13 -7.68 9.31 8.36
N SER A 14 -8.09 10.05 9.39
CA SER A 14 -9.45 9.98 9.90
C SER A 14 -10.43 10.70 8.96
N SER A 15 -11.73 10.44 9.13
CA SER A 15 -12.76 11.21 8.44
C SER A 15 -12.94 12.64 8.99
N SER A 16 -12.33 12.99 10.14
CA SER A 16 -12.43 14.33 10.75
C SER A 16 -11.58 15.39 10.07
N GLY A 17 -10.57 15.00 9.30
CA GLY A 17 -9.66 15.93 8.63
C GLY A 17 -8.57 16.54 9.53
N SER A 18 -8.59 16.26 10.84
CA SER A 18 -7.62 16.77 11.82
C SER A 18 -6.89 15.67 12.60
N SER A 19 -7.18 14.40 12.29
CA SER A 19 -6.61 13.25 13.01
C SER A 19 -6.16 12.18 12.03
N VAL A 20 -5.28 11.31 12.52
CA VAL A 20 -4.86 10.09 11.82
C VAL A 20 -5.04 8.89 12.73
N TYR A 21 -5.26 7.72 12.13
CA TYR A 21 -5.15 6.45 12.81
C TYR A 21 -3.71 5.96 12.71
N LEU A 22 -3.14 5.53 13.83
CA LEU A 22 -1.84 4.87 13.91
C LEU A 22 -2.06 3.41 14.32
N ALA A 23 -1.64 2.48 13.49
CA ALA A 23 -1.75 1.05 13.76
C ALA A 23 -0.39 0.36 13.72
N GLY A 24 -0.16 -0.60 14.62
CA GLY A 24 1.08 -1.35 14.65
C GLY A 24 1.05 -2.50 15.65
N VAL A 25 2.11 -3.30 15.63
CA VAL A 25 2.25 -4.49 16.47
C VAL A 25 3.52 -4.32 17.29
N SER A 26 3.35 -4.09 18.60
CA SER A 26 4.47 -4.07 19.56
C SER A 26 4.67 -5.44 20.22
N THR A 27 3.60 -6.24 20.31
CA THR A 27 3.61 -7.60 20.84
C THR A 27 3.03 -8.54 19.80
N ALA A 28 3.78 -9.59 19.42
CA ALA A 28 3.30 -10.56 18.43
C ALA A 28 1.92 -11.13 18.83
N GLY A 29 1.03 -11.28 17.86
CA GLY A 29 -0.35 -11.71 18.08
C GLY A 29 -1.35 -10.57 18.36
N THR A 30 -0.90 -9.33 18.61
CA THR A 30 -1.79 -8.23 18.97
C THR A 30 -1.51 -6.98 18.13
N LEU A 31 -2.48 -6.59 17.30
CA LEU A 31 -2.52 -5.29 16.65
C LEU A 31 -3.10 -4.24 17.62
N ALA A 32 -2.37 -3.16 17.83
CA ALA A 32 -2.83 -1.99 18.57
C ALA A 32 -3.11 -0.83 17.62
N VAL A 33 -4.20 -0.12 17.87
CA VAL A 33 -4.64 1.03 17.08
C VAL A 33 -4.90 2.22 17.98
N TYR A 34 -4.45 3.38 17.55
CA TYR A 34 -4.61 4.66 18.22
C TYR A 34 -5.23 5.68 17.26
N SER A 35 -6.06 6.56 17.80
CA SER A 35 -6.41 7.83 17.15
C SER A 35 -5.41 8.89 17.60
N VAL A 36 -4.90 9.69 16.67
CA VAL A 36 -3.93 10.75 16.95
C VAL A 36 -4.46 12.06 16.38
N ASP A 37 -4.82 12.99 17.25
CA ASP A 37 -5.13 14.37 16.88
C ASP A 37 -3.83 15.11 16.56
N ILE A 38 -3.74 15.62 15.34
CA ILE A 38 -2.57 16.31 14.79
C ILE A 38 -2.85 17.78 14.48
N THR A 39 -3.91 18.35 15.05
CA THR A 39 -4.20 19.80 14.97
C THR A 39 -2.99 20.64 15.41
N ASN A 40 -2.21 20.12 16.38
CA ASN A 40 -0.89 20.64 16.71
C ASN A 40 0.17 19.51 16.62
N PRO A 41 0.94 19.40 15.52
CA PRO A 41 1.91 18.32 15.36
C PRO A 41 3.08 18.39 16.35
N ASN A 42 3.30 19.53 17.03
CA ASN A 42 4.31 19.64 18.09
C ASN A 42 3.87 19.01 19.42
N SER A 43 2.57 18.77 19.60
CA SER A 43 1.99 18.17 20.80
C SER A 43 0.76 17.34 20.46
N PRO A 44 0.91 16.25 19.68
CA PRO A 44 -0.21 15.44 19.23
C PRO A 44 -0.89 14.74 20.42
N ILE A 45 -2.22 14.61 20.35
CA ILE A 45 -3.01 13.93 21.39
C ILE A 45 -3.28 12.50 20.93
N VAL A 46 -2.73 11.53 21.66
CA VAL A 46 -2.85 10.10 21.34
C VAL A 46 -3.87 9.44 22.25
N THR A 47 -4.86 8.78 21.64
CA THR A 47 -5.93 8.06 22.33
C THR A 47 -5.96 6.61 21.83
N PRO A 48 -5.86 5.59 22.72
CA PRO A 48 -6.10 4.21 22.34
C PRO A 48 -7.48 4.06 21.71
N LEU A 49 -7.55 3.38 20.57
CA LEU A 49 -8.79 3.24 19.81
C LEU A 49 -9.28 1.79 19.84
N ALA A 50 -8.45 0.85 19.39
CA ALA A 50 -8.85 -0.54 19.23
C ALA A 50 -7.68 -1.49 19.44
N THR A 51 -8.00 -2.75 19.73
CA THR A 51 -7.05 -3.86 19.69
C THR A 51 -7.64 -5.02 18.92
N ASN A 52 -6.80 -5.78 18.23
CA ASN A 52 -7.20 -7.01 17.53
C ASN A 52 -6.19 -8.11 17.80
N THR A 53 -6.66 -9.21 18.39
CA THR A 53 -5.81 -10.36 18.73
C THR A 53 -5.95 -11.42 17.65
N TYR A 54 -4.87 -11.69 16.94
CA TYR A 54 -4.77 -12.71 15.91
C TYR A 54 -3.33 -13.18 15.79
N SER A 55 -3.10 -14.49 15.88
CA SER A 55 -1.75 -15.08 15.98
C SER A 55 -0.82 -14.74 14.82
N ALA A 56 -1.36 -14.35 13.66
CA ALA A 56 -0.56 -13.95 12.50
C ALA A 56 0.00 -12.52 12.59
N TRP A 57 -0.46 -11.66 13.52
CA TRP A 57 0.10 -10.32 13.68
C TRP A 57 1.56 -10.39 14.13
N SER A 58 2.44 -9.71 13.40
CA SER A 58 3.88 -9.77 13.58
C SER A 58 4.48 -8.38 13.79
N THR A 59 5.42 -8.30 14.74
CA THR A 59 6.23 -7.11 14.99
C THR A 59 7.21 -6.83 13.84
N GLN A 60 7.52 -7.82 13.01
CA GLN A 60 8.52 -7.76 11.93
C GLN A 60 7.92 -7.58 10.53
N ALA A 61 6.59 -7.60 10.41
CA ALA A 61 5.92 -7.52 9.12
C ALA A 61 5.53 -6.07 8.80
N LYS A 62 5.85 -5.62 7.58
CA LYS A 62 5.43 -4.32 7.04
C LYS A 62 3.90 -4.24 6.96
N LYS A 63 3.35 -3.04 7.15
CA LYS A 63 1.90 -2.79 7.16
C LYS A 63 1.54 -1.62 6.25
N ALA A 64 0.31 -1.63 5.76
CA ALA A 64 -0.31 -0.51 5.07
C ALA A 64 -1.66 -0.24 5.71
N CYS A 65 -1.99 1.05 5.84
CA CYS A 65 -3.26 1.52 6.38
C CYS A 65 -3.98 2.27 5.26
N ILE A 66 -5.25 1.93 5.01
CA ILE A 66 -5.99 2.41 3.86
C ILE A 66 -7.33 2.96 4.34
N ALA A 67 -7.52 4.27 4.21
CA ALA A 67 -8.83 4.89 4.41
C ALA A 67 -9.72 4.70 3.17
N PHE A 68 -11.01 4.99 3.32
CA PHE A 68 -11.98 5.01 2.22
C PHE A 68 -12.40 6.45 1.93
N PRO A 69 -11.74 7.15 0.98
CA PRO A 69 -12.06 8.54 0.67
C PRO A 69 -13.52 8.77 0.29
N GLY A 70 -14.19 7.77 -0.30
CA GLY A 70 -15.61 7.82 -0.65
C GLY A 70 -16.55 7.83 0.56
N LEU A 71 -16.05 7.63 1.78
CA LEU A 71 -16.78 7.69 3.04
C LEU A 71 -16.38 8.88 3.93
N GLN A 72 -15.61 9.85 3.40
CA GLN A 72 -15.28 11.06 4.15
C GLN A 72 -16.55 11.77 4.63
N GLY A 73 -16.52 12.28 5.86
CA GLY A 73 -17.68 12.87 6.53
C GLY A 73 -18.63 11.87 7.22
N THR A 74 -18.47 10.56 7.01
CA THR A 74 -19.24 9.57 7.79
C THR A 74 -18.56 9.32 9.15
N ALA A 75 -19.35 9.39 10.23
CA ALA A 75 -18.83 9.35 11.60
C ALA A 75 -18.11 8.03 11.95
N ASN A 76 -18.52 6.93 11.31
CA ASN A 76 -17.96 5.60 11.55
C ASN A 76 -17.30 5.00 10.29
N ALA A 77 -16.70 5.84 9.43
CA ALA A 77 -15.92 5.39 8.28
C ALA A 77 -14.77 4.49 8.75
N PRO A 78 -14.72 3.20 8.41
CA PRO A 78 -13.62 2.35 8.80
C PRO A 78 -12.36 2.71 8.01
N PHE A 79 -11.24 2.14 8.45
CA PHE A 79 -10.04 2.02 7.64
C PHE A 79 -9.55 0.57 7.71
N VAL A 80 -8.74 0.19 6.73
CA VAL A 80 -8.17 -1.16 6.65
C VAL A 80 -6.73 -1.13 7.14
N VAL A 81 -6.37 -2.08 7.99
CA VAL A 81 -4.97 -2.42 8.27
C VAL A 81 -4.64 -3.72 7.56
N GLN A 82 -3.59 -3.70 6.75
CA GLN A 82 -3.06 -4.88 6.08
C GLN A 82 -1.61 -5.12 6.48
N GLN A 83 -1.29 -6.37 6.79
CA GLN A 83 0.06 -6.84 7.05
C GLN A 83 0.55 -7.73 5.91
N PHE A 84 1.74 -7.42 5.44
CA PHE A 84 2.41 -8.06 4.31
C PHE A 84 3.31 -9.16 4.88
N GLY A 85 3.07 -10.41 4.48
CA GLY A 85 3.85 -11.58 4.90
C GLY A 85 4.22 -12.46 3.71
N VAL A 86 5.26 -13.28 3.85
CA VAL A 86 5.86 -14.06 2.74
C VAL A 86 4.87 -14.99 2.01
N LYS A 87 3.80 -15.45 2.67
CA LYS A 87 2.83 -16.40 2.08
C LYS A 87 1.35 -16.00 2.24
N SER A 88 1.07 -14.97 3.03
CA SER A 88 -0.30 -14.52 3.29
C SER A 88 -0.29 -13.04 3.61
N THR A 89 -1.24 -12.32 3.05
CA THR A 89 -1.59 -10.97 3.53
C THR A 89 -2.70 -11.10 4.56
N VAL A 90 -2.52 -10.51 5.74
CA VAL A 90 -3.55 -10.45 6.80
C VAL A 90 -4.22 -9.09 6.75
N GLN A 91 -5.53 -9.04 6.89
CA GLN A 91 -6.33 -7.81 6.85
C GLN A 91 -7.29 -7.74 8.02
N VAL A 92 -7.54 -6.52 8.51
CA VAL A 92 -8.66 -6.19 9.41
C VAL A 92 -9.24 -4.83 9.08
N ASN A 93 -10.58 -4.71 9.15
CA ASN A 93 -11.26 -3.41 9.14
C ASN A 93 -11.39 -2.91 10.58
N VAL A 94 -11.01 -1.66 10.80
CA VAL A 94 -11.04 -1.00 12.11
C VAL A 94 -11.99 0.19 12.04
N TYR A 95 -12.88 0.31 13.01
CA TYR A 95 -13.91 1.34 13.05
C TYR A 95 -13.56 2.45 14.05
N PRO A 96 -13.93 3.71 13.78
CA PRO A 96 -13.70 4.84 14.69
C PRO A 96 -14.36 4.71 16.07
N ASN A 97 -15.37 3.84 16.22
CA ASN A 97 -15.98 3.53 17.51
C ASN A 97 -15.18 2.52 18.36
N GLY A 98 -13.99 2.11 17.91
CA GLY A 98 -13.10 1.18 18.62
C GLY A 98 -13.36 -0.30 18.35
N THR A 99 -14.36 -0.65 17.53
CA THR A 99 -14.58 -2.05 17.13
C THR A 99 -13.67 -2.43 15.98
N THR A 100 -13.40 -3.74 15.86
CA THR A 100 -12.70 -4.32 14.71
C THR A 100 -13.53 -5.46 14.14
N TRP A 101 -13.38 -5.71 12.85
CA TRP A 101 -13.86 -6.96 12.27
C TRP A 101 -12.86 -8.10 12.52
N GLY A 102 -13.25 -9.36 12.28
CA GLY A 102 -12.36 -10.50 12.39
C GLY A 102 -11.14 -10.35 11.46
N ALA A 103 -9.93 -10.61 11.93
CA ALA A 103 -8.79 -10.64 11.03
C ALA A 103 -8.95 -11.84 10.06
N PHE A 104 -8.69 -11.62 8.77
CA PHE A 104 -8.69 -12.68 7.77
C PHE A 104 -7.44 -12.61 6.91
N SER A 105 -7.16 -13.68 6.17
CA SER A 105 -6.03 -13.74 5.26
C SER A 105 -6.47 -14.04 3.84
N PHE A 106 -5.79 -13.42 2.87
CA PHE A 106 -5.95 -13.79 1.46
C PHE A 106 -5.23 -15.11 1.22
N ASN A 107 -5.98 -16.15 0.88
CA ASN A 107 -5.37 -17.42 0.49
C ASN A 107 -4.80 -17.30 -0.92
N GLY A 108 -3.57 -17.78 -1.13
CA GLY A 108 -2.91 -17.80 -2.43
C GLY A 108 -2.38 -16.45 -2.95
N ILE A 109 -2.64 -15.34 -2.25
CA ILE A 109 -2.13 -14.01 -2.62
C ILE A 109 -1.33 -13.44 -1.47
N SER A 110 -0.07 -13.09 -1.75
CA SER A 110 0.79 -12.34 -0.84
C SER A 110 1.37 -11.14 -1.58
N PHE A 111 1.21 -9.98 -0.97
CA PHE A 111 1.73 -8.73 -1.49
C PHE A 111 3.18 -8.55 -1.06
N MET A 112 4.02 -8.04 -1.98
CA MET A 112 5.46 -7.94 -1.76
C MET A 112 5.82 -6.92 -0.68
N SER A 113 5.25 -5.71 -0.76
CA SER A 113 5.53 -4.63 0.19
C SER A 113 4.49 -3.52 0.09
N PRO A 114 4.36 -2.66 1.13
CA PRO A 114 3.58 -1.43 1.04
C PRO A 114 4.06 -0.46 -0.05
N GLN A 115 5.34 -0.47 -0.42
CA GLN A 115 5.88 0.40 -1.47
C GLN A 115 5.37 0.01 -2.87
N LEU A 116 4.96 -1.24 -3.07
CA LEU A 116 4.41 -1.73 -4.33
C LEU A 116 2.90 -1.98 -4.21
N TYR A 117 2.23 -1.17 -3.39
CA TYR A 117 0.82 -1.30 -3.05
C TYR A 117 0.18 0.09 -3.04
N ASN A 118 -0.58 0.42 -4.08
CA ASN A 118 -1.20 1.73 -4.23
C ASN A 118 -2.68 1.59 -4.58
N TYR A 119 -3.49 2.56 -4.16
CA TYR A 119 -4.87 2.66 -4.64
C TYR A 119 -5.01 3.76 -5.70
N ALA A 120 -5.75 3.46 -6.76
CA ALA A 120 -5.90 4.31 -7.94
C ALA A 120 -7.39 4.52 -8.30
N GLY A 121 -8.26 4.40 -7.30
CA GLY A 121 -9.69 4.66 -7.41
C GLY A 121 -10.38 4.52 -6.06
N ALA A 122 -11.40 5.34 -5.83
CA ALA A 122 -12.24 5.29 -4.65
C ALA A 122 -13.67 5.69 -5.00
N SER A 123 -14.64 4.91 -4.54
CA SER A 123 -16.06 5.20 -4.72
C SER A 123 -16.87 4.59 -3.58
N LYS A 124 -17.61 5.45 -2.86
CA LYS A 124 -18.38 5.06 -1.66
C LYS A 124 -17.51 4.21 -0.71
N GLU A 125 -17.95 2.99 -0.46
CA GLU A 125 -17.35 2.00 0.44
C GLU A 125 -16.19 1.22 -0.19
N SER A 126 -15.84 1.49 -1.46
CA SER A 126 -14.82 0.73 -2.19
C SER A 126 -13.59 1.56 -2.51
N VAL A 127 -12.42 0.93 -2.40
CA VAL A 127 -11.15 1.43 -2.94
C VAL A 127 -10.52 0.37 -3.81
N TRP A 128 -9.89 0.79 -4.91
CA TRP A 128 -9.26 -0.09 -5.88
C TRP A 128 -7.77 0.07 -5.89
N ILE A 129 -7.08 -1.05 -5.86
CA ILE A 129 -5.68 -1.18 -5.55
C ILE A 129 -4.99 -1.94 -6.65
N THR A 130 -3.80 -1.48 -7.01
CA THR A 130 -2.86 -2.24 -7.81
C THR A 130 -1.68 -2.61 -6.93
N ALA A 131 -1.35 -3.89 -6.88
CA ALA A 131 -0.32 -4.40 -5.98
C ALA A 131 0.57 -5.43 -6.67
N ALA A 132 1.87 -5.39 -6.36
CA ALA A 132 2.80 -6.44 -6.77
C ALA A 132 2.67 -7.66 -5.84
N THR A 133 2.66 -8.85 -6.43
CA THR A 133 2.50 -10.12 -5.71
C THR A 133 3.76 -10.96 -5.82
N ASN A 134 4.11 -11.68 -4.74
CA ASN A 134 5.22 -12.65 -4.76
C ASN A 134 4.75 -14.08 -5.08
N ASN A 135 3.44 -14.31 -5.03
CA ASN A 135 2.82 -15.60 -5.25
C ASN A 135 1.71 -15.39 -6.25
N THR A 136 1.92 -15.90 -7.45
CA THR A 136 0.91 -15.90 -8.50
C THR A 136 0.15 -17.19 -8.40
N TYR A 137 -1.18 -17.08 -8.31
CA TYR A 137 -2.07 -18.15 -8.74
C TYR A 137 -1.55 -18.72 -10.07
N PRO A 138 -1.64 -20.04 -10.34
CA PRO A 138 -1.25 -20.60 -11.63
C PRO A 138 -1.88 -19.80 -12.78
N GLY A 139 -1.06 -19.10 -13.56
CA GLY A 139 -1.52 -18.22 -14.65
C GLY A 139 -1.71 -16.73 -14.31
N GLY A 140 -1.48 -16.30 -13.07
CA GLY A 140 -1.47 -14.90 -12.66
C GLY A 140 -0.16 -14.20 -13.01
N GLY A 141 -0.22 -12.89 -13.29
CA GLY A 141 0.97 -12.06 -13.50
C GLY A 141 1.52 -11.49 -12.19
N PRO A 142 2.72 -10.86 -12.19
CA PRO A 142 3.39 -10.35 -10.99
C PRO A 142 2.67 -9.16 -10.30
N TRP A 143 1.52 -8.77 -10.85
CA TRP A 143 0.66 -7.70 -10.35
C TRP A 143 -0.79 -8.16 -10.33
N THR A 144 -1.55 -7.64 -9.37
CA THR A 144 -2.98 -7.92 -9.21
C THR A 144 -3.74 -6.61 -9.01
N GLY A 145 -4.97 -6.58 -9.51
CA GLY A 145 -5.96 -5.58 -9.15
C GLY A 145 -6.76 -6.06 -7.94
N MET A 146 -7.12 -5.19 -7.02
CA MET A 146 -7.92 -5.55 -5.85
C MET A 146 -8.94 -4.47 -5.56
N ARG A 147 -10.13 -4.86 -5.12
CA ARG A 147 -11.15 -3.96 -4.58
C ARG A 147 -11.34 -4.29 -3.12
N LEU A 148 -10.98 -3.36 -2.23
CA LEU A 148 -11.34 -3.45 -0.83
C LEU A 148 -12.72 -2.85 -0.62
N ASN A 149 -13.48 -3.42 0.31
CA ASN A 149 -14.76 -2.87 0.75
C ASN A 149 -14.73 -2.58 2.26
N ALA A 150 -15.24 -1.39 2.60
CA ALA A 150 -15.25 -0.82 3.94
C ALA A 150 -16.20 -1.56 4.90
N THR A 151 -17.38 -1.92 4.42
CA THR A 151 -18.50 -2.42 5.24
C THR A 151 -18.59 -3.94 5.21
N ASP A 152 -18.20 -4.54 4.09
CA ASP A 152 -18.26 -5.98 3.86
C ASP A 152 -16.94 -6.47 3.25
N MET A 153 -16.04 -7.00 4.07
CA MET A 153 -14.80 -7.59 3.55
C MET A 153 -15.00 -8.89 2.78
N PHE A 154 -16.16 -9.56 2.84
CA PHE A 154 -16.41 -10.67 1.91
C PHE A 154 -16.62 -10.16 0.48
N SER A 155 -17.01 -8.90 0.33
CA SER A 155 -17.02 -8.18 -0.96
C SER A 155 -15.65 -7.65 -1.39
N THR A 156 -14.60 -7.93 -0.60
CA THR A 156 -13.21 -7.65 -1.02
C THR A 156 -12.75 -8.73 -2.00
N ILE A 157 -12.32 -8.30 -3.18
CA ILE A 157 -11.97 -9.21 -4.29
C ILE A 157 -10.60 -8.84 -4.83
N ALA A 158 -9.74 -9.84 -5.01
CA ALA A 158 -8.49 -9.71 -5.74
C ALA A 158 -8.60 -10.41 -7.09
N ASP A 159 -8.07 -9.76 -8.13
CA ASP A 159 -8.09 -10.19 -9.52
C ASP A 159 -6.64 -10.30 -10.01
N PRO A 160 -6.12 -11.53 -10.23
CA PRO A 160 -4.74 -11.74 -10.66
C PRO A 160 -4.51 -11.31 -12.12
N VAL A 161 -5.56 -10.93 -12.84
CA VAL A 161 -5.48 -10.51 -14.23
C VAL A 161 -5.63 -8.99 -14.33
N LEU A 162 -4.63 -8.35 -14.95
CA LEU A 162 -4.69 -6.95 -15.34
C LEU A 162 -4.70 -6.86 -16.86
N SER A 163 -5.31 -5.81 -17.40
CA SER A 163 -5.29 -5.56 -18.86
C SER A 163 -3.89 -5.21 -19.36
N ASN A 164 -3.07 -4.54 -18.54
CA ASN A 164 -1.65 -4.30 -18.77
C ASN A 164 -0.91 -4.55 -17.45
N TYR A 165 0.30 -5.11 -17.52
CA TYR A 165 1.11 -5.39 -16.34
C TYR A 165 2.19 -4.33 -16.18
N PRO A 166 2.32 -3.72 -14.99
CA PRO A 166 3.46 -2.88 -14.69
C PRO A 166 4.79 -3.65 -14.69
N SER A 167 5.89 -2.90 -14.65
CA SER A 167 7.25 -3.48 -14.66
C SER A 167 7.43 -4.52 -13.55
N PRO A 168 8.04 -5.68 -13.83
CA PRO A 168 8.38 -6.67 -12.81
C PRO A 168 9.55 -6.22 -11.92
N SER A 169 10.35 -5.24 -12.37
CA SER A 169 11.47 -4.65 -11.62
C SER A 169 11.07 -3.31 -10.97
N ALA A 170 9.88 -3.25 -10.41
CA ALA A 170 9.36 -2.05 -9.78
C ALA A 170 10.09 -1.73 -8.46
N LEU A 171 10.41 -0.46 -8.28
CA LEU A 171 10.96 0.12 -7.08
C LEU A 171 9.84 0.57 -6.12
N VAL A 172 8.92 1.39 -6.64
CA VAL A 172 7.81 1.96 -5.88
C VAL A 172 6.62 2.16 -6.80
N SER A 173 5.42 2.08 -6.23
CA SER A 173 4.21 2.46 -6.91
C SER A 173 3.38 3.42 -6.07
N VAL A 174 2.82 4.43 -6.72
CA VAL A 174 1.97 5.45 -6.12
C VAL A 174 0.75 5.65 -6.99
N GLY A 175 -0.38 5.95 -6.37
CA GLY A 175 -1.63 6.20 -7.06
C GLY A 175 -2.03 7.66 -7.01
N THR A 176 -2.94 8.03 -7.91
CA THR A 176 -3.84 9.16 -7.70
C THR A 176 -5.27 8.68 -7.93
N TYR A 177 -6.23 9.39 -7.35
CA TYR A 177 -7.64 9.05 -7.53
C TYR A 177 -8.49 10.31 -7.67
N VAL A 178 -9.64 10.14 -8.31
CA VAL A 178 -10.72 11.11 -8.28
C VAL A 178 -11.82 10.49 -7.43
N PRO A 179 -12.18 11.08 -6.27
CA PRO A 179 -13.32 10.63 -5.51
C PRO A 179 -14.58 10.74 -6.38
N THR A 180 -15.26 9.61 -6.62
CA THR A 180 -16.55 9.60 -7.33
C THR A 180 -17.60 8.88 -6.50
N SER A 181 -18.87 9.23 -6.68
CA SER A 181 -20.00 8.46 -6.13
C SER A 181 -20.45 7.33 -7.06
N TYR A 182 -19.90 7.27 -8.28
CA TYR A 182 -20.28 6.33 -9.34
C TYR A 182 -19.08 5.52 -9.82
N THR A 183 -19.37 4.36 -10.41
CA THR A 183 -18.38 3.55 -11.12
C THR A 183 -18.60 3.66 -12.64
N PRO A 184 -17.53 3.57 -13.46
CA PRO A 184 -16.16 3.22 -13.09
C PRO A 184 -15.44 4.33 -12.30
N ALA A 185 -14.82 3.96 -11.18
CA ALA A 185 -13.94 4.88 -10.46
C ALA A 185 -12.63 5.05 -11.26
N GLN A 186 -12.07 6.26 -11.23
CA GLN A 186 -10.93 6.61 -12.07
C GLN A 186 -9.77 7.17 -11.25
N GLY A 187 -8.58 7.00 -11.81
CA GLY A 187 -7.35 7.50 -11.24
C GLY A 187 -6.17 7.08 -12.09
N TYR A 188 -5.00 7.07 -11.48
CA TYR A 188 -3.77 6.67 -12.13
C TYR A 188 -2.97 5.76 -11.21
N THR A 189 -2.40 4.71 -11.80
CA THR A 189 -1.35 3.91 -11.17
C THR A 189 -0.03 4.34 -11.79
N ILE A 190 0.93 4.70 -10.95
CA ILE A 190 2.26 5.14 -11.38
C ILE A 190 3.27 4.17 -10.77
N VAL A 191 4.15 3.61 -11.60
CA VAL A 191 5.16 2.64 -11.18
C VAL A 191 6.53 3.13 -11.62
N PHE A 192 7.42 3.31 -10.65
CA PHE A 192 8.83 3.62 -10.88
C PHE A 192 9.63 2.34 -10.77
N ASP A 193 10.63 2.18 -11.63
CA ASP A 193 11.44 0.97 -11.70
C ASP A 193 12.83 1.17 -11.08
N LEU A 194 13.53 0.05 -10.86
CA LEU A 194 14.89 0.03 -10.32
C LEU A 194 15.95 0.58 -11.30
N LEU A 195 15.61 0.78 -12.57
CA LEU A 195 16.51 1.36 -13.59
C LEU A 195 16.43 2.90 -13.60
N GLY A 196 15.56 3.48 -12.78
CA GLY A 196 15.35 4.92 -12.67
C GLY A 196 14.34 5.45 -13.68
N GLY A 197 13.56 4.59 -14.33
CA GLY A 197 12.41 4.96 -15.16
C GLY A 197 11.09 4.96 -14.40
N GLY A 198 10.01 5.32 -15.08
CA GLY A 198 8.66 5.20 -14.55
C GLY A 198 7.61 5.07 -15.66
N SER A 199 6.45 4.53 -15.30
CA SER A 199 5.29 4.36 -16.18
C SER A 199 4.01 4.79 -15.48
N ILE A 200 3.18 5.54 -16.19
CA ILE A 200 1.84 5.99 -15.78
C ILE A 200 0.81 5.15 -16.53
N TYR A 201 -0.17 4.64 -15.80
CA TYR A 201 -1.32 3.92 -16.30
C TYR A 201 -2.57 4.68 -15.87
N THR A 202 -3.47 4.99 -16.82
CA THR A 202 -4.83 5.37 -16.46
C THR A 202 -5.54 4.13 -15.93
N THR A 203 -6.19 4.26 -14.78
CA THR A 203 -6.82 3.14 -14.07
C THR A 203 -8.33 3.27 -14.16
N LEU A 204 -8.97 2.26 -14.72
CA LEU A 204 -10.43 2.10 -14.76
C LEU A 204 -10.85 0.99 -13.80
N ASN A 205 -11.73 1.32 -12.86
CA ASN A 205 -12.08 0.44 -11.75
C ASN A 205 -13.58 0.16 -11.72
N THR A 206 -13.96 -1.11 -11.63
CA THR A 206 -15.38 -1.52 -11.63
C THR A 206 -15.87 -1.99 -10.26
N ALA A 207 -17.08 -1.58 -9.89
CA ALA A 207 -17.80 -2.12 -8.73
C ALA A 207 -18.70 -3.32 -9.09
N VAL A 208 -18.82 -3.66 -10.37
CA VAL A 208 -19.67 -4.77 -10.81
C VAL A 208 -19.13 -6.10 -10.27
N SER A 209 -20.03 -7.04 -9.98
CA SER A 209 -19.67 -8.42 -9.66
C SER A 209 -18.92 -9.04 -10.84
N LEU A 210 -17.78 -9.68 -10.60
CA LEU A 210 -16.96 -10.21 -11.69
C LEU A 210 -17.66 -11.39 -12.37
N THR A 211 -18.10 -11.22 -13.62
CA THR A 211 -18.62 -12.30 -14.46
C THR A 211 -17.58 -12.66 -15.52
N GLY A 212 -16.70 -13.61 -15.22
CA GLY A 212 -15.76 -14.25 -16.16
C GLY A 212 -14.68 -13.33 -16.76
N THR A 213 -15.06 -12.42 -17.66
CA THR A 213 -14.16 -11.50 -18.38
C THR A 213 -13.98 -10.16 -17.70
N ASP A 214 -14.85 -9.81 -16.75
CA ASP A 214 -14.74 -8.57 -16.01
C ASP A 214 -13.42 -8.52 -15.23
N ARG A 215 -12.88 -7.31 -15.11
CA ARG A 215 -11.65 -7.04 -14.36
C ARG A 215 -11.93 -6.06 -13.26
N VAL A 216 -11.43 -6.33 -12.06
CA VAL A 216 -11.56 -5.40 -10.92
C VAL A 216 -10.93 -4.06 -11.26
N THR A 217 -9.74 -4.13 -11.87
CA THR A 217 -8.93 -3.01 -12.27
C THR A 217 -8.39 -3.24 -13.67
N SER A 218 -8.59 -2.27 -14.55
CA SER A 218 -8.00 -2.22 -15.89
C SER A 218 -7.01 -1.07 -15.97
N LEU A 219 -5.80 -1.37 -16.41
CA LEU A 219 -4.73 -0.41 -16.68
C LEU A 219 -4.64 -0.14 -18.18
N SER A 220 -4.52 1.13 -18.57
CA SER A 220 -4.27 1.54 -19.96
C SER A 220 -2.89 1.08 -20.45
N SER A 221 -2.58 1.33 -21.73
CA SER A 221 -1.19 1.27 -22.19
C SER A 221 -0.33 2.26 -21.38
N PRO A 222 0.92 1.89 -21.03
CA PRO A 222 1.79 2.74 -20.23
C PRO A 222 2.23 3.99 -20.98
N ARG A 223 2.33 5.10 -20.26
CA ARG A 223 3.04 6.32 -20.66
C ARG A 223 4.31 6.46 -19.83
N ALA A 224 5.44 6.73 -20.46
CA ALA A 224 6.69 6.96 -19.72
C ALA A 224 6.60 8.21 -18.82
N VAL A 225 7.16 8.12 -17.62
CA VAL A 225 7.39 9.27 -16.74
C VAL A 225 8.65 9.99 -17.19
N ASP A 226 8.59 11.31 -17.38
CA ASP A 226 9.77 12.16 -17.50
C ASP A 226 10.36 12.34 -16.09
N MET A 227 11.49 11.69 -15.85
CA MET A 227 12.15 11.70 -14.55
C MET A 227 12.94 12.98 -14.29
N GLY A 228 13.19 13.83 -15.29
CA GLY A 228 13.91 15.10 -15.10
C GLY A 228 15.29 14.96 -14.45
N GLY A 229 15.95 13.80 -14.57
CA GLY A 229 17.21 13.48 -13.90
C GLY A 229 17.10 13.09 -12.43
N ILE A 230 15.88 13.04 -11.86
CA ILE A 230 15.62 12.57 -10.51
C ILE A 230 15.90 11.06 -10.42
N LYS A 231 16.63 10.65 -9.40
CA LYS A 231 16.86 9.24 -9.05
C LYS A 231 16.24 8.99 -7.68
N LEU A 232 15.27 8.10 -7.63
CA LEU A 232 14.63 7.70 -6.38
C LEU A 232 15.49 6.70 -5.62
N THR A 233 15.54 6.79 -4.29
CA THR A 233 16.22 5.79 -3.46
C THR A 233 15.34 4.55 -3.25
N SER A 234 15.95 3.46 -2.76
CA SER A 234 15.23 2.22 -2.42
C SER A 234 14.21 2.39 -1.28
N ASN A 235 14.32 3.47 -0.51
CA ASN A 235 13.52 3.71 0.68
C ASN A 235 12.37 4.68 0.46
N VAL A 236 12.18 5.18 -0.77
CA VAL A 236 11.11 6.11 -1.13
C VAL A 236 9.74 5.66 -0.62
N ILE A 237 8.97 6.61 -0.07
CA ILE A 237 7.67 6.39 0.55
C ILE A 237 6.59 7.01 -0.34
N PRO A 238 5.69 6.19 -0.93
CA PRO A 238 4.62 6.71 -1.77
C PRO A 238 3.47 7.27 -0.93
N VAL A 239 2.92 8.41 -1.37
CA VAL A 239 1.72 9.01 -0.80
C VAL A 239 0.69 9.22 -1.91
N THR A 240 -0.37 8.44 -1.85
CA THR A 240 -1.52 8.54 -2.76
C THR A 240 -2.43 9.66 -2.29
N MET A 241 -2.79 10.59 -3.19
CA MET A 241 -3.65 11.72 -2.89
C MET A 241 -4.57 12.04 -4.09
N VAL A 242 -5.56 12.91 -3.87
CA VAL A 242 -6.52 13.32 -4.91
C VAL A 242 -5.79 14.09 -6.01
N GLY A 243 -5.87 13.61 -7.25
CA GLY A 243 -5.31 14.24 -8.45
C GLY A 243 -3.78 14.23 -8.57
N VAL A 244 -3.05 14.44 -7.47
CA VAL A 244 -1.58 14.53 -7.43
C VAL A 244 -1.03 13.41 -6.56
N ALA A 245 0.06 12.78 -6.98
CA ALA A 245 0.79 11.82 -6.17
C ALA A 245 2.05 12.46 -5.62
N TYR A 246 2.46 12.06 -4.41
CA TYR A 246 3.70 12.51 -3.79
C TYR A 246 4.60 11.33 -3.45
N LEU A 247 5.91 11.58 -3.48
CA LEU A 247 6.96 10.64 -3.07
C LEU A 247 7.86 11.35 -2.07
N LEU A 248 8.03 10.78 -0.88
CA LEU A 248 9.00 11.24 0.11
C LEU A 248 10.25 10.38 -0.05
N ASP A 249 11.40 11.02 -0.17
CA ASP A 249 12.67 10.33 -0.40
C ASP A 249 13.80 10.91 0.46
N GLN A 250 14.92 10.20 0.50
CA GLN A 250 16.10 10.63 1.22
C GLN A 250 16.94 11.60 0.38
N ALA A 251 17.11 12.83 0.87
CA ALA A 251 18.06 13.78 0.32
C ALA A 251 19.51 13.40 0.67
N LEU A 252 20.48 13.99 -0.03
CA LEU A 252 21.91 13.75 0.20
C LEU A 252 22.38 14.12 1.62
N ASP A 253 21.71 15.09 2.25
CA ASP A 253 21.97 15.51 3.63
C ASP A 253 21.20 14.69 4.68
N GLY A 254 20.49 13.64 4.25
CA GLY A 254 19.68 12.79 5.12
C GLY A 254 18.30 13.36 5.49
N THR A 255 17.95 14.57 5.02
CA THR A 255 16.61 15.14 5.19
C THR A 255 15.60 14.52 4.23
N THR A 256 14.32 14.81 4.45
CA THR A 256 13.24 14.38 3.56
C THR A 256 13.12 15.35 2.39
N VAL A 257 13.29 14.86 1.17
CA VAL A 257 12.92 15.56 -0.06
C VAL A 257 11.55 15.07 -0.55
N LEU A 258 10.77 15.98 -1.13
CA LEU A 258 9.45 15.66 -1.66
C LEU A 258 9.44 15.82 -3.19
N TYR A 259 8.87 14.83 -3.87
CA TYR A 259 8.55 14.89 -5.29
C TYR A 259 7.05 14.80 -5.50
N SER A 260 6.55 15.40 -6.57
CA SER A 260 5.14 15.37 -6.97
C SER A 260 4.99 15.01 -8.44
N ILE A 261 3.89 14.35 -8.78
CA ILE A 261 3.48 14.09 -10.16
C ILE A 261 1.96 14.25 -10.29
N ASP A 262 1.52 15.05 -11.27
CA ASP A 262 0.12 15.24 -11.64
C ASP A 262 -0.10 14.62 -13.03
N PRO A 263 -0.46 13.33 -13.11
CA PRO A 263 -0.54 12.58 -14.37
C PRO A 263 -1.62 13.10 -15.32
N SER A 264 -2.55 13.93 -14.82
CA SER A 264 -3.60 14.57 -15.62
C SER A 264 -3.10 15.79 -16.40
N LYS A 265 -2.01 16.43 -15.93
CA LYS A 265 -1.44 17.63 -16.54
C LYS A 265 -0.21 17.31 -17.38
N ASP A 266 0.74 16.58 -16.80
CA ASP A 266 1.97 16.18 -17.47
C ASP A 266 2.40 14.77 -17.02
N SER A 267 3.51 14.26 -17.56
CA SER A 267 4.11 13.00 -17.10
C SER A 267 5.42 13.23 -16.35
N LYS A 268 5.66 14.43 -15.83
CA LYS A 268 6.95 14.81 -15.26
C LYS A 268 6.94 14.63 -13.76
N LEU A 269 7.93 13.89 -13.25
CA LEU A 269 8.23 13.90 -11.82
C LEU A 269 8.95 15.21 -11.49
N GLN A 270 8.41 15.98 -10.56
CA GLN A 270 8.93 17.29 -10.21
C GLN A 270 9.34 17.32 -8.73
N ARG A 271 10.47 17.97 -8.42
CA ARG A 271 10.86 18.23 -7.04
C ARG A 271 10.03 19.39 -6.49
N VAL A 272 9.41 19.20 -5.33
CA VAL A 272 8.65 20.25 -4.64
C VAL A 272 9.64 21.21 -3.97
N ALA A 273 9.48 22.51 -4.20
CA ALA A 273 10.28 23.52 -3.53
C ALA A 273 9.78 23.69 -2.09
N ILE A 274 10.65 23.36 -1.12
CA ILE A 274 10.34 23.44 0.31
C ILE A 274 11.19 24.56 0.91
N PRO A 275 10.60 25.68 1.34
CA PRO A 275 11.32 26.71 2.07
C PRO A 275 11.60 26.22 3.49
N GLY A 276 12.83 26.45 3.96
CA GLY A 276 13.20 26.21 5.36
C GLY A 276 13.53 24.75 5.70
N SER A 277 13.06 24.31 6.86
CA SER A 277 13.45 23.04 7.46
C SER A 277 12.61 21.85 6.96
N ALA A 278 13.20 20.65 7.00
CA ALA A 278 12.53 19.39 6.69
C ALA A 278 12.82 18.36 7.79
N PRO A 279 11.95 17.35 7.98
CA PRO A 279 12.24 16.27 8.92
C PRO A 279 13.38 15.39 8.40
N LEU A 280 14.16 14.80 9.30
CA LEU A 280 15.12 13.76 8.95
C LEU A 280 14.39 12.57 8.32
N PHE A 281 14.92 12.06 7.22
CA PHE A 281 14.37 10.90 6.54
C PHE A 281 14.69 9.63 7.32
N SER A 282 13.74 8.69 7.35
CA SER A 282 13.94 7.36 7.93
C SER A 282 13.26 6.30 7.07
N PRO A 283 13.91 5.17 6.76
CA PRO A 283 13.27 4.07 6.01
C PRO A 283 12.06 3.44 6.71
N SER A 284 11.90 3.65 8.02
CA SER A 284 10.72 3.20 8.79
C SER A 284 9.63 4.26 8.88
N MET A 285 9.85 5.47 8.35
CA MET A 285 8.84 6.52 8.29
C MET A 285 7.64 6.03 7.49
N GLN A 286 6.46 6.39 7.98
CA GLN A 286 5.17 6.17 7.33
C GLN A 286 4.59 7.53 6.95
N ALA A 287 3.84 7.59 5.86
CA ALA A 287 3.22 8.82 5.40
C ALA A 287 1.79 8.56 4.92
N THR A 288 0.91 9.54 5.10
CA THR A 288 -0.45 9.52 4.55
C THR A 288 -0.91 10.91 4.19
N ALA A 289 -1.79 11.02 3.19
CA ALA A 289 -2.49 12.26 2.90
C ALA A 289 -3.64 12.49 3.90
N LEU A 290 -3.79 13.73 4.36
CA LEU A 290 -4.90 14.22 5.18
C LEU A 290 -5.35 15.57 4.59
N GLY A 291 -6.37 15.55 3.73
CA GLY A 291 -6.79 16.75 3.00
C GLY A 291 -5.67 17.30 2.12
N PHE A 292 -5.24 18.53 2.37
CA PHE A 292 -4.12 19.19 1.70
C PHE A 292 -2.78 19.03 2.44
N GLN A 293 -2.71 18.12 3.41
CA GLN A 293 -1.50 17.87 4.18
C GLN A 293 -0.98 16.46 3.93
N ILE A 294 0.33 16.29 4.03
CA ILE A 294 0.98 14.99 4.15
C ILE A 294 1.44 14.84 5.59
N VAL A 295 0.91 13.86 6.29
CA VAL A 295 1.28 13.54 7.66
C VAL A 295 2.33 12.44 7.62
N THR A 296 3.42 12.63 8.35
CA THR A 296 4.48 11.64 8.52
C THR A 296 4.55 11.18 9.97
N TYR A 297 4.95 9.93 10.15
CA TYR A 297 5.17 9.30 11.46
C TYR A 297 6.40 8.40 11.37
N GLY A 298 7.30 8.47 12.33
CA GLY A 298 8.38 7.49 12.45
C GLY A 298 9.55 8.00 13.28
N SER A 299 10.39 7.08 13.75
CA SER A 299 11.63 7.44 14.43
C SER A 299 12.69 7.86 13.41
N GLY A 300 13.23 9.07 13.58
CA GLY A 300 14.50 9.44 12.97
C GLY A 300 15.60 8.53 13.52
N SER A 301 16.63 8.25 12.71
CA SER A 301 17.80 7.48 13.16
C SER A 301 18.42 8.12 14.41
N GLY A 302 18.26 7.48 15.57
CA GLY A 302 18.82 7.95 16.85
C GLY A 302 17.85 8.70 17.77
N SER A 303 16.61 8.97 17.37
CA SER A 303 15.58 9.51 18.26
C SER A 303 14.79 8.38 18.92
N THR A 304 14.64 8.45 20.25
CA THR A 304 13.73 7.57 21.00
C THR A 304 12.25 7.95 20.78
N ALA A 305 11.98 9.20 20.38
CA ALA A 305 10.64 9.66 20.05
C ALA A 305 10.32 9.40 18.57
N SER A 306 9.08 8.99 18.29
CA SER A 306 8.50 8.89 16.95
C SER A 306 7.62 10.14 16.70
N PRO A 307 8.19 11.24 16.19
CA PRO A 307 7.43 12.48 15.96
C PRO A 307 6.39 12.33 14.83
N PHE A 308 5.39 13.20 14.88
CA PHE A 308 4.53 13.50 13.74
C PHE A 308 4.97 14.82 13.11
N ASN A 309 5.17 14.85 11.80
CA ASN A 309 5.35 16.10 11.05
C ASN A 309 4.29 16.20 9.96
N THR A 310 3.84 17.41 9.65
CA THR A 310 2.89 17.66 8.57
C THR A 310 3.53 18.56 7.51
N PHE A 311 3.36 18.21 6.25
CA PHE A 311 3.70 19.05 5.11
C PHE A 311 2.40 19.63 4.53
N ASP A 312 2.26 20.94 4.55
CA ASP A 312 1.13 21.62 3.89
C ASP A 312 1.45 21.75 2.40
N THR A 313 0.64 21.11 1.54
CA THR A 313 0.87 21.10 0.08
C THR A 313 0.53 22.43 -0.60
N ILE A 314 -0.22 23.31 0.07
CA ILE A 314 -0.56 24.64 -0.44
C ILE A 314 0.51 25.64 -0.01
N ALA A 315 0.86 25.66 1.28
CA ALA A 315 1.90 26.54 1.81
C ALA A 315 3.33 26.05 1.50
N THR A 316 3.44 24.82 0.98
CA THR A 316 4.68 24.10 0.65
C THR A 316 5.68 24.04 1.81
N ALA A 317 5.21 23.99 3.05
CA ALA A 317 6.05 24.08 4.26
C ALA A 317 5.81 22.91 5.22
N TRP A 318 6.87 22.50 5.93
CA TRP A 318 6.78 21.53 7.02
C TRP A 318 6.44 22.19 8.36
N SER A 319 5.71 21.46 9.20
CA SER A 319 5.51 21.78 10.60
C SER A 319 5.62 20.52 11.47
N GLY A 320 6.11 20.68 12.70
CA GLY A 320 6.31 19.58 13.64
C GLY A 320 7.67 19.64 14.33
N PRO A 321 7.94 18.71 15.26
CA PRO A 321 9.18 18.66 16.02
C PRO A 321 10.30 17.97 15.23
N GLY A 322 11.54 18.37 15.51
CA GLY A 322 12.72 17.73 14.92
C GLY A 322 12.97 18.10 13.45
N LEU A 323 12.38 19.20 12.98
CA LEU A 323 12.73 19.77 11.67
C LEU A 323 14.16 20.31 11.71
N VAL A 324 14.96 19.93 10.72
CA VAL A 324 16.34 20.39 10.57
C VAL A 324 16.43 21.32 9.37
N VAL A 325 17.20 22.41 9.52
CA VAL A 325 17.53 23.28 8.39
C VAL A 325 18.51 22.49 7.51
N PRO A 326 18.20 22.26 6.22
CA PRO A 326 19.15 21.66 5.30
C PRO A 326 20.46 22.43 5.38
N SER A 327 21.56 21.73 5.67
CA SER A 327 22.86 22.38 5.61
C SER A 327 23.04 22.88 4.19
N PRO A 328 23.35 24.17 3.97
CA PRO A 328 23.63 24.64 2.62
C PRO A 328 24.74 23.75 2.09
N ILE A 329 24.43 22.96 1.05
CA ILE A 329 25.40 22.10 0.40
C ILE A 329 26.49 23.07 -0.03
N ALA A 330 27.63 23.05 0.66
CA ALA A 330 28.75 23.88 0.30
C ALA A 330 28.96 23.63 -1.18
N PRO A 331 28.92 24.67 -2.05
CA PRO A 331 28.98 24.49 -3.48
C PRO A 331 30.16 23.59 -3.71
N SER A 332 29.89 22.36 -4.18
CA SER A 332 30.92 21.35 -4.33
C SER A 332 31.97 22.03 -5.18
N SER A 333 33.12 22.35 -4.58
CA SER A 333 34.18 23.03 -5.29
C SER A 333 34.47 22.11 -6.46
N THR A 334 34.05 22.54 -7.65
CA THR A 334 34.40 21.92 -8.90
C THR A 334 35.91 21.98 -8.88
N SER A 335 36.53 20.89 -8.41
CA SER A 335 37.96 20.70 -8.43
C SER A 335 38.31 20.95 -9.88
N ALA A 336 38.95 22.10 -10.12
CA ALA A 336 39.35 22.52 -11.44
C ALA A 336 40.09 21.32 -12.03
N TYR A 337 39.54 20.78 -13.11
CA TYR A 337 40.19 19.75 -13.91
C TYR A 337 41.65 20.21 -14.06
N PRO A 338 42.65 19.46 -13.55
CA PRO A 338 44.02 19.86 -13.75
C PRO A 338 44.22 19.95 -15.27
N SER A 339 44.55 21.16 -15.73
CA SER A 339 44.94 21.39 -17.12
C SER A 339 46.00 20.35 -17.49
N PRO A 340 45.97 19.77 -18.70
CA PRO A 340 47.00 18.85 -19.14
C PRO A 340 48.31 19.61 -19.31
N THR A 341 49.11 19.70 -18.25
CA THR A 341 50.46 20.26 -18.31
C THR A 341 51.38 19.21 -18.92
N SER A 342 51.78 19.47 -20.15
CA SER A 342 52.88 18.81 -20.82
C SER A 342 54.18 18.96 -20.02
N SER A 343 54.93 17.86 -19.93
CA SER A 343 56.38 17.75 -19.67
C SER A 343 56.95 18.36 -18.38
N GLN A 344 57.45 17.50 -17.49
CA GLN A 344 58.87 17.55 -17.08
C GLN A 344 59.29 16.34 -16.23
N ASN A 345 60.46 15.81 -16.58
CA ASN A 345 61.23 14.81 -15.84
C ASN A 345 61.48 15.27 -14.40
N GLY A 346 61.20 14.40 -13.44
CA GLY A 346 61.56 14.63 -12.04
C GLY A 346 61.59 13.32 -11.26
N ASN A 347 62.79 12.78 -11.07
CA ASN A 347 63.10 11.75 -10.08
C ASN A 347 62.67 12.24 -8.70
N GLY A 348 61.60 11.64 -8.14
CA GLY A 348 61.11 11.94 -6.80
C GLY A 348 60.57 10.66 -6.17
N ASN A 349 61.32 10.16 -5.20
CA ASN A 349 61.18 8.87 -4.56
C ASN A 349 60.17 8.98 -3.39
N ASP A 350 58.86 8.90 -3.67
CA ASP A 350 57.82 8.92 -2.63
C ASP A 350 57.00 7.62 -2.59
N THR A 351 57.22 6.88 -1.51
CA THR A 351 56.67 5.58 -1.14
C THR A 351 55.22 5.72 -0.66
N GLY A 352 54.29 5.97 -1.58
CA GLY A 352 52.84 5.92 -1.32
C GLY A 352 52.23 4.61 -1.80
N SER A 353 51.77 3.76 -0.87
CA SER A 353 51.17 2.44 -1.16
C SER A 353 49.84 2.58 -1.92
N LYS A 354 49.91 2.59 -3.26
CA LYS A 354 48.74 2.45 -4.12
C LYS A 354 48.31 0.99 -4.14
N THR A 355 47.14 0.71 -3.58
CA THR A 355 46.50 -0.60 -3.67
C THR A 355 46.30 -0.96 -5.15
N PRO A 356 46.85 -2.08 -5.64
CA PRO A 356 46.80 -2.44 -7.06
C PRO A 356 45.38 -2.86 -7.46
N ILE A 357 44.61 -1.91 -7.98
CA ILE A 357 43.24 -2.11 -8.49
C ILE A 357 43.19 -3.19 -9.58
N GLY A 358 44.31 -3.43 -10.29
CA GLY A 358 44.41 -4.48 -11.32
C GLY A 358 44.16 -5.90 -10.82
N ALA A 359 44.45 -6.21 -9.55
CA ALA A 359 44.24 -7.55 -9.00
C ALA A 359 42.75 -7.86 -8.73
N ILE A 360 41.95 -6.84 -8.39
CA ILE A 360 40.54 -7.00 -8.06
C ILE A 360 39.72 -7.24 -9.33
N VAL A 361 40.04 -6.55 -10.42
CA VAL A 361 39.30 -6.69 -11.69
C VAL A 361 39.56 -8.07 -12.34
N GLY A 362 40.77 -8.62 -12.20
CA GLY A 362 41.09 -9.97 -12.71
C GLY A 362 40.33 -11.10 -12.00
N GLY A 363 40.08 -10.96 -10.70
CA GLY A 363 39.37 -11.97 -9.91
C GLY A 363 37.89 -12.11 -10.30
N VAL A 364 37.22 -10.99 -10.57
CA VAL A 364 35.77 -11.00 -10.88
C VAL A 364 35.51 -11.63 -12.25
N VAL A 365 36.34 -11.32 -13.25
CA VAL A 365 36.18 -11.90 -14.60
C VAL A 365 36.46 -13.41 -14.59
N GLY A 366 37.48 -13.86 -13.86
CA GLY A 366 37.77 -15.29 -13.70
C GLY A 366 36.65 -16.07 -13.02
N ALA A 367 36.07 -15.53 -11.94
CA ALA A 367 34.97 -16.17 -11.21
C ALA A 367 33.70 -16.29 -12.06
N LEU A 368 33.36 -15.27 -12.86
CA LEU A 368 32.20 -15.30 -13.74
C LEU A 368 32.30 -16.40 -14.82
N VAL A 369 33.51 -16.62 -15.37
CA VAL A 369 33.74 -17.69 -16.36
C VAL A 369 33.56 -19.09 -15.73
N VAL A 370 34.07 -19.30 -14.51
CA VAL A 370 33.93 -20.59 -13.81
C VAL A 370 32.47 -20.88 -13.45
N ILE A 371 31.72 -19.88 -12.96
CA ILE A 371 30.29 -20.04 -12.64
C ILE A 371 29.48 -20.38 -13.90
N ALA A 372 29.77 -19.72 -15.03
CA ALA A 372 29.12 -20.00 -16.31
C ALA A 372 29.37 -21.45 -16.79
N LEU A 373 30.59 -21.96 -16.63
CA LEU A 373 30.93 -23.34 -16.98
C LEU A 373 30.22 -24.37 -16.10
N ILE A 374 30.13 -24.12 -14.78
CA ILE A 374 29.40 -25.00 -13.85
C ILE A 374 27.91 -25.05 -14.22
N ALA A 375 27.28 -23.90 -14.47
CA ALA A 375 25.87 -23.83 -14.87
C ALA A 375 25.63 -24.58 -16.20
N PHE A 376 26.53 -24.43 -17.17
CA PHE A 376 26.45 -25.13 -18.45
C PHE A 376 26.48 -26.66 -18.29
N PHE A 377 27.39 -27.20 -17.47
CA PHE A 377 27.47 -28.65 -17.23
C PHE A 377 26.24 -29.20 -16.51
N VAL A 378 25.67 -28.48 -15.53
CA VAL A 378 24.46 -28.89 -14.81
C VAL A 378 23.25 -28.93 -15.77
N ILE A 379 23.07 -27.91 -16.62
CA ILE A 379 21.98 -27.87 -17.59
C ILE A 379 22.14 -28.98 -18.63
N ARG A 380 23.37 -29.24 -19.09
CA ARG A 380 23.67 -30.30 -20.06
C ARG A 380 23.40 -31.70 -19.51
N ASN A 381 23.75 -31.97 -18.24
CA ASN A 381 23.46 -33.25 -17.62
C ASN A 381 21.96 -33.46 -17.36
N ARG A 382 21.23 -32.40 -17.00
CA ARG A 382 19.78 -32.50 -16.75
C ARG A 382 18.97 -32.85 -17.99
N ARG A 383 19.45 -32.48 -19.18
CA ARG A 383 18.76 -32.80 -20.45
C ARG A 383 18.89 -34.26 -20.88
N ARG A 384 19.95 -34.96 -20.49
CA ARG A 384 20.17 -36.36 -20.92
C ARG A 384 19.30 -37.39 -20.19
N ASN A 385 18.72 -37.03 -19.06
CA ASN A 385 17.93 -37.96 -18.24
C ASN A 385 16.42 -37.86 -18.49
N ARG A 386 15.97 -37.31 -19.63
CA ARG A 386 14.54 -37.12 -19.94
C ARG A 386 14.05 -37.89 -21.18
N GLU A 387 14.82 -38.84 -21.70
CA GLU A 387 14.45 -39.59 -22.92
C GLU A 387 14.03 -41.05 -22.67
N VAL A 388 13.68 -41.43 -21.44
CA VAL A 388 13.13 -42.77 -21.18
C VAL A 388 11.75 -42.62 -20.58
N GLU A 389 10.78 -43.29 -21.22
CA GLU A 389 9.39 -43.52 -20.80
C GLU A 389 8.30 -42.67 -21.49
N GLU A 390 8.13 -42.90 -22.80
CA GLU A 390 6.80 -42.94 -23.40
C GLU A 390 6.65 -44.24 -24.22
N GLN A 391 5.86 -45.18 -23.70
CA GLN A 391 5.44 -46.39 -24.40
C GLN A 391 3.99 -46.19 -24.89
N PRO A 392 3.68 -46.38 -26.18
CA PRO A 392 2.34 -46.19 -26.72
C PRO A 392 1.49 -47.46 -26.54
N THR A 393 0.41 -47.36 -25.76
CA THR A 393 -0.58 -48.44 -25.64
C THR A 393 -1.59 -48.34 -26.78
N THR A 394 -1.39 -49.18 -27.81
CA THR A 394 -2.40 -49.55 -28.81
C THR A 394 -3.46 -50.46 -28.19
N GLY A 395 -4.74 -50.12 -28.38
CA GLY A 395 -5.89 -50.99 -28.06
C GLY A 395 -6.99 -50.89 -29.12
N PRO A 396 -7.77 -51.96 -29.36
CA PRO A 396 -8.19 -52.35 -30.71
C PRO A 396 -9.67 -52.05 -31.06
N THR A 397 -9.89 -52.04 -32.37
CA THR A 397 -11.14 -52.12 -33.14
C THR A 397 -12.17 -53.14 -32.66
N SER A 398 -13.44 -52.74 -32.59
CA SER A 398 -14.64 -53.59 -32.74
C SER A 398 -15.77 -52.69 -33.27
N ALA A 399 -16.09 -52.73 -34.56
CA ALA A 399 -17.10 -53.57 -35.23
C ALA A 399 -18.55 -53.06 -35.05
N TYR A 400 -19.14 -52.74 -36.21
CA TYR A 400 -20.51 -52.30 -36.51
C TYR A 400 -21.63 -53.06 -35.75
N HIS A 401 -22.66 -52.32 -35.31
CA HIS A 401 -24.06 -52.69 -35.50
C HIS A 401 -25.01 -51.49 -35.31
N GLU A 402 -25.64 -51.06 -36.41
CA GLU A 402 -26.97 -50.42 -36.49
C GLU A 402 -28.05 -51.52 -36.34
N PRO A 403 -29.38 -51.28 -36.18
CA PRO A 403 -30.14 -50.01 -36.13
C PRO A 403 -31.29 -49.96 -35.08
N ALA A 404 -32.07 -48.87 -35.14
CA ALA A 404 -33.46 -48.66 -34.69
C ALA A 404 -33.73 -47.95 -33.32
N LYS A 405 -34.35 -46.76 -33.44
CA LYS A 405 -35.26 -46.09 -32.49
C LYS A 405 -36.58 -46.89 -32.35
N PRO A 406 -37.53 -46.65 -31.39
CA PRO A 406 -37.77 -45.42 -30.60
C PRO A 406 -38.22 -45.61 -29.12
N ASP A 407 -38.36 -44.47 -28.43
CA ASP A 407 -39.21 -44.10 -27.27
C ASP A 407 -39.21 -44.92 -25.96
N GLY A 408 -39.11 -44.19 -24.84
CA GLY A 408 -39.64 -44.63 -23.54
C GLY A 408 -38.80 -44.23 -22.33
N ASP A 409 -39.32 -43.29 -21.54
CA ASP A 409 -38.92 -42.94 -20.18
C ASP A 409 -38.71 -44.17 -19.28
N VAL A 410 -37.56 -44.30 -18.59
CA VAL A 410 -37.50 -44.83 -17.22
C VAL A 410 -36.27 -44.29 -16.47
N ASN A 411 -36.59 -43.66 -15.35
CA ASN A 411 -35.77 -43.28 -14.21
C ASN A 411 -35.11 -44.50 -13.52
N TYR A 412 -33.77 -44.56 -13.43
CA TYR A 412 -33.09 -45.30 -12.38
C TYR A 412 -31.86 -44.55 -11.85
N ASN A 413 -32.05 -44.07 -10.63
CA ASN A 413 -31.06 -43.78 -9.60
C ASN A 413 -30.19 -45.03 -9.34
N THR A 414 -28.87 -44.95 -9.51
CA THR A 414 -27.95 -45.93 -8.89
C THR A 414 -26.59 -45.29 -8.62
N ASN A 415 -26.32 -45.10 -7.32
CA ASN A 415 -25.00 -45.00 -6.72
C ASN A 415 -24.01 -45.97 -7.37
N ASN A 416 -22.79 -45.53 -7.66
CA ASN A 416 -21.65 -46.41 -7.43
C ASN A 416 -20.37 -45.65 -7.07
N ASN A 417 -20.00 -45.93 -5.82
CA ASN A 417 -18.78 -45.68 -5.10
C ASN A 417 -17.72 -46.65 -5.65
N HIS A 418 -16.55 -46.19 -6.08
CA HIS A 418 -15.37 -47.03 -6.31
C HIS A 418 -14.10 -46.32 -5.82
N ASN A 419 -13.74 -46.66 -4.58
CA ASN A 419 -12.38 -46.57 -4.07
C ASN A 419 -11.56 -47.72 -4.68
N ASN A 420 -10.37 -47.43 -5.21
CA ASN A 420 -9.32 -48.42 -5.41
C ASN A 420 -8.04 -47.93 -4.74
N VAL A 421 -7.65 -48.63 -3.68
CA VAL A 421 -6.41 -48.45 -2.91
C VAL A 421 -5.49 -49.62 -3.27
N ILE A 422 -4.27 -49.30 -3.71
CA ILE A 422 -3.19 -50.27 -3.92
C ILE A 422 -2.05 -49.95 -2.94
N GLY A 423 -1.80 -50.91 -2.04
CA GLY A 423 -0.48 -51.39 -1.59
C GLY A 423 0.50 -50.47 -0.87
N SER A 424 0.78 -50.79 0.41
CA SER A 424 2.08 -50.60 1.04
C SER A 424 2.33 -51.72 2.07
N PRO A 425 3.57 -52.23 2.23
CA PRO A 425 3.84 -53.42 3.03
C PRO A 425 4.19 -53.13 4.50
N ASN A 426 3.78 -54.08 5.35
CA ASN A 426 4.35 -54.56 6.62
C ASN A 426 5.28 -53.66 7.45
N MET A 427 4.85 -53.40 8.70
CA MET A 427 5.75 -53.45 9.86
C MET A 427 5.04 -53.99 11.11
N THR A 428 5.86 -54.63 11.94
CA THR A 428 5.57 -55.68 12.91
C THR A 428 5.06 -55.18 14.26
N GLN A 429 4.27 -56.04 14.91
CA GLN A 429 3.75 -56.01 16.27
C GLN A 429 4.74 -55.57 17.35
N LEU A 430 4.24 -54.85 18.36
CA LEU A 430 4.43 -55.21 19.77
C LEU A 430 3.23 -54.75 20.61
N GLN A 431 2.98 -55.55 21.63
CA GLN A 431 1.73 -55.87 22.28
C GLN A 431 1.67 -55.22 23.67
N GLY A 432 0.49 -54.77 24.11
CA GLY A 432 0.28 -54.29 25.47
C GLY A 432 -1.19 -53.93 25.75
N GLN A 433 -1.94 -54.91 26.28
CA GLN A 433 -3.33 -54.84 26.73
C GLN A 433 -3.50 -54.07 28.06
N HIS A 434 -4.67 -53.45 28.28
CA HIS A 434 -5.57 -53.60 29.46
C HIS A 434 -6.74 -52.55 29.36
N LEU A 435 -8.01 -52.96 29.19
CA LEU A 435 -9.09 -53.09 30.21
C LEU A 435 -9.33 -51.77 31.00
N GLN A 436 -10.50 -51.08 31.01
CA GLN A 436 -11.90 -51.49 31.27
C GLN A 436 -12.91 -50.33 30.97
N PRO A 437 -14.24 -50.58 30.99
CA PRO A 437 -15.32 -49.61 30.78
C PRO A 437 -16.11 -49.21 32.05
N GLN A 438 -16.68 -47.99 32.10
CA GLN A 438 -17.80 -47.57 32.98
C GLN A 438 -18.55 -46.41 32.28
N GLN A 439 -19.77 -46.59 31.77
CA GLN A 439 -21.10 -46.52 32.42
C GLN A 439 -21.57 -45.14 32.95
N GLN A 440 -22.64 -44.67 32.28
CA GLN A 440 -23.85 -43.97 32.76
C GLN A 440 -23.77 -42.58 33.42
N GLN A 441 -24.49 -41.61 32.82
CA GLN A 441 -25.77 -41.02 33.31
C GLN A 441 -26.24 -39.97 32.28
N GLN A 442 -27.30 -40.21 31.50
CA GLN A 442 -28.70 -39.81 31.74
C GLN A 442 -28.89 -38.37 32.24
N GLY A 443 -29.46 -37.54 31.36
CA GLY A 443 -30.02 -36.22 31.67
C GLY A 443 -30.80 -35.71 30.46
N GLY A 444 -32.09 -36.02 30.39
CA GLY A 444 -33.00 -35.55 29.36
C GLY A 444 -33.47 -34.11 29.63
N PHE A 445 -33.68 -33.35 28.56
CA PHE A 445 -34.51 -32.15 28.58
C PHE A 445 -35.30 -32.00 27.26
N ASP A 446 -36.50 -31.49 27.48
CA ASP A 446 -37.73 -31.37 26.68
C ASP A 446 -37.63 -30.40 25.49
N PRO A 447 -38.13 -30.74 24.27
CA PRO A 447 -38.35 -29.76 23.21
C PRO A 447 -39.84 -29.39 23.09
N ARG A 448 -40.18 -28.16 23.50
CA ARG A 448 -41.39 -27.46 23.05
C ARG A 448 -41.02 -26.11 22.46
N VAL A 449 -41.02 -25.98 21.13
CA VAL A 449 -41.20 -24.68 20.46
C VAL A 449 -42.12 -24.86 19.25
N SER A 450 -43.06 -23.94 19.17
CA SER A 450 -44.29 -23.89 18.40
C SER A 450 -44.10 -23.70 16.89
N TYR A 451 -45.02 -24.30 16.14
CA TYR A 451 -45.28 -24.01 14.73
C TYR A 451 -45.87 -22.61 14.57
N TYR A 452 -45.27 -21.78 13.70
CA TYR A 452 -45.99 -20.72 13.00
C TYR A 452 -46.03 -21.06 11.51
N SER A 453 -47.23 -21.38 11.06
CA SER A 453 -47.64 -21.55 9.67
C SER A 453 -47.63 -20.21 8.92
N GLN A 454 -46.90 -20.13 7.81
CA GLN A 454 -47.05 -19.05 6.82
C GLN A 454 -48.09 -19.45 5.75
N PRO A 455 -48.89 -18.48 5.25
CA PRO A 455 -49.88 -18.73 4.19
C PRO A 455 -49.23 -18.83 2.79
N PRO A 456 -49.86 -19.55 1.84
CA PRO A 456 -49.32 -19.78 0.51
C PRO A 456 -49.47 -18.55 -0.39
N THR A 457 -48.37 -18.16 -1.04
CA THR A 457 -48.33 -17.17 -2.12
C THR A 457 -48.69 -17.80 -3.47
N SER A 458 -49.44 -17.02 -4.25
CA SER A 458 -50.11 -17.31 -5.52
C SER A 458 -49.19 -17.75 -6.67
N PRO A 459 -49.71 -18.42 -7.71
CA PRO A 459 -48.93 -18.89 -8.86
C PRO A 459 -48.52 -17.74 -9.79
N THR A 460 -47.22 -17.67 -10.12
CA THR A 460 -46.68 -16.77 -11.13
C THR A 460 -46.91 -17.36 -12.52
N ILE A 461 -47.61 -16.59 -13.37
CA ILE A 461 -47.84 -16.87 -14.78
C ILE A 461 -46.54 -16.64 -15.55
N PHE A 462 -46.10 -17.65 -16.31
CA PHE A 462 -45.06 -17.51 -17.32
C PHE A 462 -45.57 -16.63 -18.48
N GLN A 463 -44.98 -15.44 -18.65
CA GLN A 463 -45.03 -14.71 -19.92
C GLN A 463 -43.74 -14.96 -20.70
N ALA A 464 -43.90 -15.51 -21.90
CA ALA A 464 -42.82 -15.69 -22.86
C ALA A 464 -42.22 -14.33 -23.25
N GLN A 465 -40.89 -14.21 -23.15
CA GLN A 465 -40.18 -13.06 -23.69
C GLN A 465 -40.06 -13.15 -25.23
N PRO A 466 -40.27 -12.05 -25.96
CA PRO A 466 -39.98 -12.00 -27.39
C PRO A 466 -38.46 -11.96 -27.62
N ASN A 467 -38.07 -12.78 -28.59
CA ASN A 467 -36.73 -12.93 -29.15
C ASN A 467 -36.26 -11.59 -29.76
N TYR A 468 -35.21 -10.98 -29.22
CA TYR A 468 -34.58 -9.79 -29.81
C TYR A 468 -33.37 -10.20 -30.67
N PRO A 469 -33.28 -9.73 -31.93
CA PRO A 469 -32.16 -10.05 -32.79
C PRO A 469 -30.87 -9.35 -32.32
N ASN A 470 -29.82 -10.14 -32.25
CA ASN A 470 -28.48 -9.79 -31.82
C ASN A 470 -27.81 -8.87 -32.88
N GLY A 471 -27.77 -7.56 -32.60
CA GLY A 471 -27.04 -6.58 -33.39
C GLY A 471 -25.96 -5.93 -32.54
N GLN A 472 -24.73 -6.45 -32.59
CA GLN A 472 -23.58 -5.79 -31.99
C GLN A 472 -23.28 -4.47 -32.73
N LYS A 473 -23.64 -3.34 -32.14
CA LYS A 473 -23.11 -2.04 -32.54
C LYS A 473 -21.82 -1.78 -31.76
N GLN A 474 -20.69 -1.74 -32.47
CA GLN A 474 -19.45 -1.15 -31.95
C GLN A 474 -19.70 0.32 -31.63
N TYR A 475 -19.71 0.67 -30.34
CA TYR A 475 -19.69 2.08 -29.93
C TYR A 475 -18.24 2.58 -30.02
N ASN A 476 -17.97 3.33 -31.08
CA ASN A 476 -16.75 4.12 -31.19
C ASN A 476 -16.90 5.34 -30.27
N TYR A 477 -16.33 5.27 -29.08
CA TYR A 477 -16.41 6.35 -28.09
C TYR A 477 -15.28 7.36 -28.36
N SER A 478 -15.63 8.50 -28.98
CA SER A 478 -14.77 9.68 -28.95
C SER A 478 -14.92 10.37 -27.60
N PRO A 479 -13.84 10.60 -26.84
CA PRO A 479 -13.92 11.30 -25.57
C PRO A 479 -14.42 12.75 -25.78
N PRO A 480 -15.17 13.31 -24.81
CA PRO A 480 -15.61 14.69 -24.89
C PRO A 480 -14.41 15.64 -24.93
N ILE A 481 -14.37 16.50 -25.94
CA ILE A 481 -13.41 17.60 -26.06
C ILE A 481 -13.76 18.62 -24.98
N PHE A 482 -12.89 18.73 -23.97
CA PHE A 482 -12.97 19.79 -22.98
C PHE A 482 -12.57 21.10 -23.66
N ASN A 483 -13.53 22.01 -23.88
CA ASN A 483 -13.28 23.33 -24.44
C ASN A 483 -12.94 24.27 -23.26
N PRO A 484 -11.68 24.69 -23.05
CA PRO A 484 -11.36 25.63 -21.98
C PRO A 484 -11.97 26.99 -22.33
N GLN A 485 -13.04 27.38 -21.63
CA GLN A 485 -13.46 28.78 -21.64
C GLN A 485 -12.32 29.62 -21.07
N GLN A 486 -11.78 30.52 -21.89
CA GLN A 486 -10.82 31.54 -21.48
C GLN A 486 -11.38 32.33 -20.30
N PRO A 487 -10.64 32.47 -19.18
CA PRO A 487 -11.00 33.43 -18.16
C PRO A 487 -10.83 34.85 -18.71
N THR A 488 -11.90 35.64 -18.62
CA THR A 488 -11.90 37.08 -18.84
C THR A 488 -10.94 37.73 -17.86
N ILE A 489 -9.82 38.24 -18.37
CA ILE A 489 -8.81 38.97 -17.61
C ILE A 489 -9.42 40.31 -17.17
N PHE A 490 -9.65 40.47 -15.87
CA PHE A 490 -9.76 41.79 -15.27
C PHE A 490 -8.37 42.42 -15.22
N GLN A 491 -8.15 43.48 -16.01
CA GLN A 491 -7.00 44.37 -15.88
C GLN A 491 -7.14 45.20 -14.60
N PRO A 492 -6.20 45.14 -13.64
CA PRO A 492 -6.10 46.17 -12.62
C PRO A 492 -5.48 47.43 -13.23
N SER A 493 -6.09 48.57 -12.92
CA SER A 493 -5.62 49.91 -13.25
C SER A 493 -4.25 50.18 -12.62
N SER A 494 -3.31 50.60 -13.46
CA SER A 494 -1.99 51.10 -13.07
C SER A 494 -2.12 52.48 -12.40
N SER A 495 -1.80 52.56 -11.10
CA SER A 495 -1.44 53.83 -10.46
C SER A 495 0.06 53.85 -10.15
N SER A 496 0.73 54.82 -10.75
CA SER A 496 2.15 55.14 -10.64
C SER A 496 2.52 55.67 -9.24
N PRO A 497 3.71 55.35 -8.70
CA PRO A 497 4.17 55.89 -7.42
C PRO A 497 4.81 57.27 -7.60
N GLN A 498 4.31 58.28 -6.86
CA GLN A 498 5.00 59.53 -6.64
C GLN A 498 6.14 59.33 -5.62
N GLN A 499 7.36 59.68 -6.04
CA GLN A 499 8.50 59.90 -5.16
C GLN A 499 8.25 61.13 -4.27
N SER A 500 8.40 60.95 -2.96
CA SER A 500 8.57 62.05 -2.00
C SER A 500 9.87 61.80 -1.26
N GLN A 501 10.84 62.68 -1.51
CA GLN A 501 12.10 62.78 -0.78
C GLN A 501 11.85 63.43 0.58
N GLY A 502 12.37 62.82 1.65
CA GLY A 502 12.45 63.44 2.97
C GLY A 502 13.72 62.98 3.68
N GLN A 503 14.70 63.88 3.77
CA GLN A 503 15.91 63.73 4.57
C GLN A 503 15.65 64.11 6.05
N ALA A 504 16.23 63.37 6.99
CA ALA A 504 16.76 63.83 8.29
C ALA A 504 17.59 62.67 8.90
N LEU A 505 18.92 62.76 9.06
CA LEU A 505 19.72 63.38 10.14
C LEU A 505 19.60 62.72 11.54
N TYR A 506 20.67 62.00 11.89
CA TYR A 506 21.37 61.88 13.20
C TYR A 506 20.73 61.23 14.47
N SER A 507 21.29 60.05 14.83
CA SER A 507 21.76 59.46 16.13
C SER A 507 21.56 60.15 17.50
N PRO A 508 21.88 59.48 18.66
CA PRO A 508 21.80 58.05 19.04
C PRO A 508 21.34 57.78 20.51
N ALA A 509 21.41 56.50 20.92
CA ALA A 509 21.58 55.95 22.28
C ALA A 509 20.33 55.75 23.16
N HIS A 510 20.02 54.48 23.48
CA HIS A 510 19.46 54.12 24.78
C HIS A 510 19.96 52.77 25.28
N THR A 511 20.23 52.80 26.57
CA THR A 511 20.89 51.89 27.49
C THR A 511 20.07 50.63 27.76
N ALA A 512 20.74 49.48 27.86
CA ALA A 512 20.17 48.23 28.35
C ALA A 512 19.88 48.31 29.86
N VAL A 513 18.73 47.78 30.28
CA VAL A 513 18.38 47.55 31.69
C VAL A 513 18.10 46.05 31.87
N PRO A 514 18.63 45.38 32.91
CA PRO A 514 18.38 43.97 33.18
C PRO A 514 17.08 43.76 33.97
N TYR A 515 16.27 42.78 33.55
CA TYR A 515 15.13 42.28 34.32
C TYR A 515 15.56 41.15 35.26
N SER A 516 15.33 41.32 36.56
CA SER A 516 15.31 40.25 37.57
C SER A 516 13.89 39.71 37.74
N PRO A 517 13.67 38.39 37.85
CA PRO A 517 12.37 37.85 38.23
C PRO A 517 12.17 37.81 39.75
N VAL A 518 11.03 38.33 40.19
CA VAL A 518 10.50 38.28 41.55
C VAL A 518 9.88 36.91 41.82
N ALA A 519 10.24 36.32 42.97
CA ALA A 519 9.68 35.08 43.49
C ALA A 519 8.21 35.25 43.90
N SER A 520 7.33 34.37 43.41
CA SER A 520 5.94 34.26 43.86
C SER A 520 5.86 33.23 44.98
N GLN A 521 5.43 33.67 46.17
CA GLN A 521 5.11 32.82 47.31
C GLN A 521 3.78 32.09 47.06
N THR A 522 3.79 30.77 47.14
CA THR A 522 2.58 29.92 47.16
C THR A 522 2.05 29.83 48.58
N GLN A 523 0.85 30.36 48.79
CA GLN A 523 0.10 30.29 50.04
C GLN A 523 -0.75 29.00 50.04
N SER A 524 -0.54 28.20 51.08
CA SER A 524 -1.27 26.96 51.39
C SER A 524 -2.59 27.25 52.12
N ASN A 525 -3.68 26.56 51.74
CA ASN A 525 -4.70 26.01 52.66
C ASN A 525 -5.76 25.14 51.93
N PRO A 526 -6.52 24.27 52.63
CA PRO A 526 -6.78 22.89 52.17
C PRO A 526 -8.30 22.57 52.01
N PRO A 527 -8.81 21.32 52.05
CA PRO A 527 -9.71 20.77 51.03
C PRO A 527 -11.19 20.74 51.44
N GLY A 528 -12.08 20.94 50.46
CA GLY A 528 -13.52 20.73 50.61
C GLY A 528 -14.05 19.77 49.55
N THR A 529 -14.32 18.53 49.97
CA THR A 529 -15.10 17.54 49.20
C THR A 529 -16.60 17.68 49.51
N PRO A 530 -17.48 17.51 48.52
CA PRO A 530 -18.80 16.96 48.77
C PRO A 530 -18.97 15.59 48.08
N ASN A 531 -19.42 14.65 48.89
CA ASN A 531 -20.03 13.37 48.52
C ASN A 531 -21.23 13.55 47.60
N PHE A 532 -21.39 12.63 46.63
CA PHE A 532 -22.67 12.29 46.03
C PHE A 532 -22.80 10.76 45.96
N ASN A 533 -23.55 10.19 46.91
CA ASN A 533 -24.36 8.98 46.71
C ASN A 533 -25.55 9.43 45.84
N GLY A 534 -26.03 8.76 44.79
CA GLY A 534 -26.19 7.34 44.55
C GLY A 534 -27.69 7.11 44.33
N TYR A 535 -28.12 6.49 43.23
CA TYR A 535 -29.43 5.84 43.13
C TYR A 535 -29.42 4.70 42.11
N ALA A 536 -30.18 3.68 42.52
CA ALA A 536 -30.58 2.41 41.94
C ALA A 536 -30.75 2.31 40.41
#